data_AF-A0A225X2W7-F1
#
_entry.id   AF-A0A225X2W7-F1
#
_cell.length_a   1.000
_cell.length_b   1.000
_cell.length_c   1.000
_cell.angle_alpha   90.00
_cell.angle_beta   90.00
_cell.angle_gamma   90.00
#
_symmetry.space_group_name_H-M   'P 1'
#
loop_
_entity.id
_entity.type
_entity.pdbx_description
1 polymer ?
#
loop_
_entity_poly.entity_id
_entity_poly.type
_entity_poly.pdbx_seq_one_letter_code
_entity_poly.pdbx_strand_id
1 'polypeptide(L)'
;MKEKLDDLMSADKIEKALVDPKDRDALFKTWYADEATSKSVLARLQRTPADTLANSKIISKFNTFIKKEKELDDLLDPVKIKNGMQNFKKQEALFRTWHVDDATALAVTARLDQNRMPNFPIILKFNDYRTRLHYNVVLAPGMETKMLDESAAALANFDTKPMTKIYQSWYDKGITSTEFTSALNTIKDPNKREKYDRFERMYLWFTEMKVKQEAAAAAKKAAEAMD
;
A
#
# COMPACT_ATOMS: atom_id res chain seq x y z
N MET A 1 26.82 16.19 -28.81
CA MET A 1 26.21 16.65 -27.54
C MET A 1 25.18 17.76 -27.75
N LYS A 2 25.49 18.83 -28.51
CA LYS A 2 24.59 19.97 -28.74
C LYS A 2 23.26 19.61 -29.42
N GLU A 3 23.30 18.87 -30.53
CA GLU A 3 22.10 18.42 -31.26
C GLU A 3 21.16 17.53 -30.42
N LYS A 4 21.72 16.72 -29.52
CA LYS A 4 20.95 15.88 -28.60
C LYS A 4 20.23 16.72 -27.54
N LEU A 5 20.84 17.81 -27.07
CA LEU A 5 20.22 18.70 -26.10
C LEU A 5 19.13 19.59 -26.74
N ASP A 6 19.33 20.03 -27.99
CA ASP A 6 18.32 20.84 -28.69
C ASP A 6 17.03 20.04 -28.95
N ASP A 7 17.11 18.75 -29.28
CA ASP A 7 15.93 17.87 -29.40
C ASP A 7 15.20 17.67 -28.06
N LEU A 8 15.95 17.52 -26.96
CA LEU A 8 15.40 17.40 -25.60
C LEU A 8 14.69 18.69 -25.14
N MET A 9 15.04 19.82 -25.72
CA MET A 9 14.60 21.16 -25.33
C MET A 9 13.65 21.81 -26.34
N SER A 10 13.11 21.03 -27.29
CA SER A 10 12.19 21.55 -28.29
C SER A 10 10.93 22.16 -27.64
N ALA A 11 10.49 23.30 -28.17
CA ALA A 11 9.36 24.05 -27.62
C ALA A 11 8.08 23.20 -27.55
N ASP A 12 7.81 22.39 -28.58
CA ASP A 12 6.67 21.47 -28.64
C ASP A 12 6.68 20.44 -27.49
N LYS A 13 7.84 19.84 -27.16
CA LYS A 13 7.95 18.90 -26.04
C LYS A 13 7.71 19.58 -24.70
N ILE A 14 8.24 20.79 -24.51
CA ILE A 14 8.04 21.55 -23.27
C ILE A 14 6.57 21.98 -23.13
N GLU A 15 5.95 22.44 -24.22
CA GLU A 15 4.55 22.83 -24.25
C GLU A 15 3.64 21.64 -23.89
N LYS A 16 3.85 20.49 -24.54
CA LYS A 16 3.13 19.24 -24.21
C LYS A 16 3.34 18.83 -22.75
N ALA A 17 4.57 18.88 -22.24
CA ALA A 17 4.88 18.58 -20.84
C ALA A 17 4.26 19.56 -19.81
N LEU A 18 3.91 20.78 -20.22
CA LEU A 18 3.19 21.72 -19.36
C LEU A 18 1.70 21.39 -19.27
N VAL A 19 1.13 20.77 -20.32
CA VAL A 19 -0.29 20.43 -20.42
C VAL A 19 -0.58 19.02 -19.90
N ASP A 20 0.17 18.02 -20.36
CA ASP A 20 -0.09 16.60 -20.09
C ASP A 20 0.91 16.00 -19.08
N PRO A 21 0.43 15.36 -17.99
CA PRO A 21 1.30 14.71 -17.01
C PRO A 21 2.16 13.56 -17.55
N LYS A 22 1.68 12.78 -18.52
CA LYS A 22 2.43 11.65 -19.10
C LYS A 22 3.57 12.15 -19.97
N ASP A 23 3.31 13.16 -20.81
CA ASP A 23 4.35 13.79 -21.62
C ASP A 23 5.42 14.44 -20.75
N ARG A 24 4.98 15.06 -19.64
CA ARG A 24 5.90 15.60 -18.64
C ARG A 24 6.81 14.54 -18.04
N ASP A 25 6.25 13.44 -17.58
CA ASP A 25 7.03 12.37 -16.95
C ASP A 25 8.00 11.72 -17.94
N ALA A 26 7.60 11.56 -19.21
CA ALA A 26 8.48 11.07 -20.27
C ALA A 26 9.65 12.03 -20.54
N LEU A 27 9.36 13.33 -20.65
CA LEU A 27 10.37 14.36 -20.85
C LEU A 27 11.36 14.42 -19.68
N PHE A 28 10.84 14.44 -18.46
CA PHE A 28 11.66 14.54 -17.25
C PHE A 28 12.55 13.32 -17.03
N LYS A 29 12.06 12.11 -17.32
CA LYS A 29 12.90 10.89 -17.32
C LYS A 29 14.06 11.01 -18.30
N THR A 30 13.82 11.62 -19.46
CA THR A 30 14.87 11.83 -20.46
C THR A 30 15.87 12.90 -20.02
N TRP A 31 15.39 13.97 -19.38
CA TRP A 31 16.24 15.02 -18.80
C TRP A 31 17.04 14.52 -17.58
N TYR A 32 16.54 13.52 -16.86
CA TYR A 32 17.19 12.88 -15.71
C TYR A 32 17.98 11.62 -16.07
N ALA A 33 18.33 11.42 -17.35
CA ALA A 33 19.09 10.24 -17.76
C ALA A 33 20.43 10.09 -17.00
N ASP A 34 21.06 11.21 -16.69
CA ASP A 34 22.26 11.30 -15.86
C ASP A 34 22.41 12.71 -15.26
N GLU A 35 23.35 12.87 -14.32
CA GLU A 35 23.60 14.14 -13.64
C GLU A 35 24.06 15.26 -14.60
N ALA A 36 24.89 14.94 -15.60
CA ALA A 36 25.41 15.92 -16.54
C ALA A 36 24.30 16.42 -17.49
N THR A 37 23.42 15.53 -17.95
CA THR A 37 22.24 15.85 -18.75
C THR A 37 21.29 16.74 -17.94
N SER A 38 21.00 16.38 -16.69
CA SER A 38 20.12 17.17 -15.80
C SER A 38 20.65 18.59 -15.59
N LYS A 39 21.96 18.73 -15.31
CA LYS A 39 22.63 20.03 -15.16
C LYS A 39 22.59 20.84 -16.45
N SER A 40 22.81 20.19 -17.59
CA SER A 40 22.81 20.86 -18.91
C SER A 40 21.43 21.40 -19.28
N VAL A 41 20.37 20.63 -18.99
CA VAL A 41 18.97 21.04 -19.17
C VAL A 41 18.64 22.26 -18.31
N LEU A 42 18.96 22.22 -17.01
CA LEU A 42 18.73 23.35 -16.11
C LEU A 42 19.49 24.59 -16.54
N ALA A 43 20.78 24.45 -16.86
CA ALA A 43 21.60 25.55 -17.36
C ALA A 43 21.02 26.17 -18.65
N ARG A 44 20.39 25.36 -19.51
CA ARG A 44 19.75 25.84 -20.74
C ARG A 44 18.45 26.59 -20.45
N LEU A 45 17.59 26.04 -19.59
CA LEU A 45 16.34 26.68 -19.14
C LEU A 45 16.59 28.00 -18.41
N GLN A 46 17.76 28.13 -17.78
CA GLN A 46 18.15 29.27 -16.96
C GLN A 46 19.29 30.10 -17.60
N ARG A 47 19.50 29.98 -18.91
CA ARG A 47 20.62 30.62 -19.60
C ARG A 47 20.63 32.14 -19.43
N THR A 48 19.44 32.75 -19.38
CA THR A 48 19.26 34.18 -19.13
C THR A 48 18.16 34.42 -18.09
N PRO A 49 18.07 35.62 -17.48
CA PRO A 49 16.95 35.97 -16.61
C PRO A 49 15.58 35.86 -17.31
N ALA A 50 15.51 36.25 -18.59
CA ALA A 50 14.29 36.12 -19.39
C ALA A 50 13.90 34.65 -19.63
N ASP A 51 14.88 33.80 -19.97
CA ASP A 51 14.66 32.35 -20.13
C ASP A 51 14.16 31.73 -18.80
N THR A 52 14.75 32.13 -17.67
CA THR A 52 14.34 31.65 -16.35
C THR A 52 12.89 32.02 -16.03
N LEU A 53 12.47 33.24 -16.35
CA LEU A 53 11.10 33.70 -16.14
C LEU A 53 10.12 32.93 -17.03
N ALA A 54 10.42 32.82 -18.33
CA ALA A 54 9.62 32.10 -19.30
C ALA A 54 9.46 30.61 -18.93
N ASN A 55 10.52 29.99 -18.39
CA ASN A 55 10.56 28.58 -18.05
C ASN A 55 10.26 28.28 -16.57
N SER A 56 9.87 29.27 -15.78
CA SER A 56 9.69 29.14 -14.32
C SER A 56 8.83 27.93 -13.91
N LYS A 57 7.73 27.69 -14.61
CA LYS A 57 6.82 26.55 -14.37
C LYS A 57 7.49 25.19 -14.61
N ILE A 58 8.19 25.03 -15.74
CA ILE A 58 8.82 23.74 -16.09
C ILE A 58 10.05 23.49 -15.21
N ILE A 59 10.82 24.54 -14.88
CA ILE A 59 11.95 24.48 -13.94
C ILE A 59 11.47 24.01 -12.55
N SER A 60 10.40 24.60 -12.02
CA SER A 60 9.86 24.23 -10.71
C SER A 60 9.42 22.76 -10.66
N LYS A 61 8.68 22.31 -11.69
CA LYS A 61 8.24 20.92 -11.83
C LYS A 61 9.42 19.95 -11.97
N PHE A 62 10.42 20.30 -12.77
CA PHE A 62 11.60 19.46 -12.97
C PHE A 62 12.47 19.37 -11.72
N ASN A 63 12.64 20.47 -10.97
CA ASN A 63 13.35 20.44 -9.69
C ASN A 63 12.63 19.54 -8.65
N THR A 64 11.30 19.57 -8.64
CA THR A 64 10.50 18.67 -7.79
C THR A 64 10.67 17.22 -8.21
N PHE A 65 10.70 16.96 -9.52
CA PHE A 65 10.99 15.63 -10.07
C PHE A 65 12.38 15.15 -9.65
N ILE A 66 13.44 15.94 -9.87
CA ILE A 66 14.82 15.61 -9.46
C ILE A 66 14.88 15.29 -7.96
N LYS A 67 14.20 16.06 -7.11
CA LYS A 67 14.18 15.81 -5.67
C LYS A 67 13.60 14.42 -5.36
N LYS A 68 12.44 14.09 -5.95
CA LYS A 68 11.79 12.79 -5.75
C LYS A 68 12.63 11.63 -6.27
N GLU A 69 13.24 11.78 -7.45
CA GLU A 69 14.11 10.73 -8.01
C GLU A 69 15.35 10.51 -7.12
N LYS A 70 15.95 11.57 -6.57
CA LYS A 70 17.07 11.44 -5.61
C LYS A 70 16.67 10.76 -4.31
N GLU A 71 15.50 11.09 -3.77
CA GLU A 71 14.95 10.40 -2.60
C GLU A 71 14.76 8.91 -2.91
N LEU A 72 14.25 8.57 -4.09
CA LEU A 72 14.07 7.20 -4.54
C LEU A 72 15.40 6.46 -4.77
N ASP A 73 16.39 7.13 -5.37
CA ASP A 73 17.75 6.62 -5.58
C ASP A 73 18.42 6.32 -4.22
N ASP A 74 18.22 7.18 -3.22
CA ASP A 74 18.73 6.96 -1.86
C ASP A 74 18.04 5.79 -1.14
N LEU A 75 16.72 5.62 -1.32
CA LEU A 75 15.98 4.48 -0.77
C LEU A 75 16.41 3.15 -1.40
N LEU A 76 16.69 3.17 -2.71
CA LEU A 76 17.06 2.01 -3.51
C LEU A 76 18.57 1.87 -3.72
N ASP A 77 19.36 2.54 -2.87
CA ASP A 77 20.81 2.40 -2.89
C ASP A 77 21.21 0.90 -2.80
N PRO A 78 22.02 0.40 -3.74
CA PRO A 78 22.37 -1.03 -3.78
C PRO A 78 23.06 -1.53 -2.51
N VAL A 79 23.81 -0.68 -1.81
CA VAL A 79 24.50 -1.04 -0.56
C VAL A 79 23.48 -1.16 0.58
N LYS A 80 22.52 -0.23 0.68
CA LYS A 80 21.40 -0.30 1.63
C LYS A 80 20.54 -1.53 1.39
N ILE A 81 20.21 -1.83 0.14
CA ILE A 81 19.47 -3.05 -0.23
C ILE A 81 20.27 -4.28 0.20
N LYS A 82 21.54 -4.39 -0.22
CA LYS A 82 22.37 -5.55 0.11
C LYS A 82 22.49 -5.78 1.62
N ASN A 83 22.66 -4.71 2.39
CA ASN A 83 22.75 -4.77 3.85
C ASN A 83 21.40 -5.09 4.50
N GLY A 84 20.32 -4.47 4.01
CA GLY A 84 18.95 -4.68 4.49
C GLY A 84 18.46 -6.10 4.24
N MET A 85 18.83 -6.71 3.11
CA MET A 85 18.34 -8.03 2.72
C MET A 85 18.97 -9.21 3.47
N GLN A 86 19.98 -8.99 4.32
CA GLN A 86 20.76 -10.05 4.99
C GLN A 86 19.94 -10.96 5.93
N ASN A 87 19.00 -10.40 6.68
CA ASN A 87 18.17 -11.17 7.62
C ASN A 87 16.82 -10.47 7.83
N PHE A 88 15.90 -11.15 8.49
CA PHE A 88 14.53 -10.65 8.70
C PHE A 88 14.48 -9.28 9.38
N LYS A 89 15.22 -9.07 10.47
CA LYS A 89 15.23 -7.80 11.21
C LYS A 89 15.73 -6.63 10.34
N LYS A 90 16.77 -6.87 9.54
CA LYS A 90 17.29 -5.86 8.61
C LYS A 90 16.35 -5.60 7.43
N GLN A 91 15.64 -6.64 6.96
CA GLN A 91 14.64 -6.52 5.91
C GLN A 91 13.49 -5.63 6.38
N GLU A 92 12.98 -5.86 7.59
CA GLU A 92 11.94 -4.97 8.14
C GLU A 92 12.43 -3.53 8.32
N ALA A 93 13.66 -3.32 8.79
CA ALA A 93 14.21 -1.98 8.94
C ALA A 93 14.31 -1.26 7.58
N LEU A 94 14.75 -1.96 6.52
CA LEU A 94 14.78 -1.43 5.16
C LEU A 94 13.36 -1.13 4.65
N PHE A 95 12.44 -2.08 4.79
CA PHE A 95 11.10 -1.91 4.25
C PHE A 95 10.27 -0.84 4.98
N ARG A 96 10.60 -0.55 6.25
CA ARG A 96 10.04 0.62 6.97
C ARG A 96 10.42 1.94 6.30
N THR A 97 11.64 2.08 5.77
CA THR A 97 12.03 3.30 5.05
C THR A 97 11.34 3.42 3.69
N TRP A 98 11.01 2.29 3.06
CA TRP A 98 10.26 2.26 1.80
C TRP A 98 8.75 2.45 1.97
N HIS A 99 8.26 2.33 3.21
CA HIS A 99 6.83 2.31 3.53
C HIS A 99 6.43 3.45 4.48
N VAL A 100 6.99 4.63 4.25
CA VAL A 100 6.63 5.85 4.99
C VAL A 100 5.23 6.37 4.60
N ASP A 101 4.83 6.13 3.35
CA ASP A 101 3.50 6.40 2.80
C ASP A 101 3.26 5.55 1.53
N ASP A 102 2.00 5.48 1.07
CA ASP A 102 1.60 4.66 -0.08
C ASP A 102 2.23 5.12 -1.40
N ALA A 103 2.42 6.43 -1.59
CA ALA A 103 3.00 6.96 -2.82
C ALA A 103 4.48 6.59 -2.92
N THR A 104 5.22 6.68 -1.82
CA THR A 104 6.61 6.24 -1.72
C THR A 104 6.72 4.72 -1.95
N ALA A 105 5.87 3.92 -1.32
CA ALA A 105 5.89 2.46 -1.48
C ALA A 105 5.59 2.03 -2.93
N LEU A 106 4.65 2.71 -3.60
CA LEU A 106 4.35 2.49 -5.01
C LEU A 106 5.52 2.89 -5.92
N ALA A 107 6.18 4.03 -5.65
CA ALA A 107 7.35 4.48 -6.41
C ALA A 107 8.53 3.50 -6.29
N VAL A 108 8.81 3.00 -5.08
CA VAL A 108 9.80 1.95 -4.82
C VAL A 108 9.49 0.69 -5.63
N THR A 109 8.23 0.23 -5.59
CA THR A 109 7.81 -0.95 -6.34
C THR A 109 7.99 -0.76 -7.84
N ALA A 110 7.55 0.38 -8.37
CA ALA A 110 7.66 0.70 -9.80
C ALA A 110 9.12 0.74 -10.26
N ARG A 111 10.03 1.29 -9.44
CA ARG A 111 11.46 1.34 -9.78
C ARG A 111 12.11 -0.03 -9.74
N LEU A 112 11.77 -0.87 -8.77
CA LEU A 112 12.25 -2.26 -8.73
C LEU A 112 11.77 -3.06 -9.94
N ASP A 113 10.54 -2.83 -10.40
CA ASP A 113 9.94 -3.55 -11.53
C ASP A 113 10.57 -3.19 -12.89
N GLN A 114 11.19 -2.01 -13.02
CA GLN A 114 11.97 -1.64 -14.23
C GLN A 114 13.09 -2.64 -14.54
N ASN A 115 13.63 -3.31 -13.51
CA ASN A 115 14.58 -4.42 -13.66
C ASN A 115 14.09 -5.62 -12.82
N ARG A 116 12.88 -6.07 -13.12
CA ARG A 116 12.13 -7.05 -12.32
C ARG A 116 12.91 -8.31 -11.99
N MET A 117 13.60 -8.93 -12.95
CA MET A 117 14.17 -10.28 -12.77
C MET A 117 15.22 -10.33 -11.63
N PRO A 118 16.26 -9.48 -11.61
CA PRO A 118 17.17 -9.37 -10.47
C PRO A 118 16.48 -8.94 -9.17
N ASN A 119 15.47 -8.08 -9.27
CA ASN A 119 14.78 -7.50 -8.12
C ASN A 119 13.64 -8.37 -7.58
N PHE A 120 13.28 -9.46 -8.24
CA PHE A 120 12.10 -10.24 -7.92
C PHE A 120 12.08 -10.75 -6.46
N PRO A 121 13.19 -11.27 -5.89
CA PRO A 121 13.22 -11.66 -4.48
C PRO A 121 12.99 -10.50 -3.51
N ILE A 122 13.43 -9.28 -3.87
CA ILE A 122 13.24 -8.07 -3.09
C ILE A 122 11.78 -7.64 -3.17
N ILE A 123 11.22 -7.62 -4.39
CA ILE A 123 9.81 -7.29 -4.66
C ILE A 123 8.88 -8.22 -3.87
N LEU A 124 9.11 -9.53 -3.91
CA LEU A 124 8.31 -10.51 -3.16
C LEU A 124 8.32 -10.22 -1.65
N LYS A 125 9.50 -9.99 -1.08
CA LYS A 125 9.65 -9.73 0.37
C LYS A 125 9.09 -8.38 0.79
N PHE A 126 9.22 -7.36 -0.06
CA PHE A 126 8.62 -6.07 0.20
C PHE A 126 7.09 -6.15 0.09
N ASN A 127 6.56 -6.87 -0.90
CA ASN A 127 5.13 -7.12 -1.01
C ASN A 127 4.60 -7.95 0.16
N ASP A 128 5.33 -8.94 0.65
CA ASP A 128 4.99 -9.66 1.89
C ASP A 128 4.96 -8.70 3.08
N TYR A 129 5.97 -7.84 3.23
CA TYR A 129 6.00 -6.83 4.30
C TYR A 129 4.81 -5.85 4.21
N ARG A 130 4.53 -5.33 3.02
CA ARG A 130 3.37 -4.47 2.74
C ARG A 130 2.08 -5.19 3.06
N THR A 131 2.00 -6.46 2.67
CA THR A 131 0.90 -7.34 3.02
C THR A 131 0.81 -7.41 4.54
N ARG A 132 1.83 -7.82 5.29
CA ARG A 132 1.80 -7.90 6.78
C ARG A 132 1.45 -6.59 7.50
N LEU A 133 1.78 -5.43 6.92
CA LEU A 133 1.41 -4.13 7.48
C LEU A 133 -0.02 -3.70 7.13
N HIS A 134 -0.47 -4.00 5.91
CA HIS A 134 -1.81 -3.64 5.42
C HIS A 134 -2.84 -4.76 5.56
N TYR A 135 -2.43 -5.98 5.87
CA TYR A 135 -3.16 -7.25 5.91
C TYR A 135 -2.49 -8.11 7.00
N ASN A 136 -3.25 -8.90 7.76
CA ASN A 136 -2.76 -9.67 8.93
C ASN A 136 -2.40 -8.85 10.19
N VAL A 137 -2.85 -7.61 10.33
CA VAL A 137 -2.90 -6.95 11.65
C VAL A 137 -3.73 -7.82 12.59
N VAL A 138 -3.12 -8.28 13.69
CA VAL A 138 -3.82 -8.96 14.80
C VAL A 138 -4.61 -7.91 15.56
N LEU A 139 -5.93 -7.93 15.41
CA LEU A 139 -6.84 -7.02 16.11
C LEU A 139 -7.15 -7.53 17.52
N ALA A 140 -7.22 -8.86 17.66
CA ALA A 140 -7.38 -9.60 18.91
C ALA A 140 -6.81 -11.03 18.73
N PRO A 141 -6.57 -11.81 19.80
CA PRO A 141 -6.11 -13.19 19.68
C PRO A 141 -6.98 -14.03 18.72
N GLY A 142 -6.40 -14.49 17.60
CA GLY A 142 -7.12 -15.24 16.57
C GLY A 142 -8.03 -14.41 15.65
N MET A 143 -7.98 -13.09 15.72
CA MET A 143 -8.67 -12.15 14.84
C MET A 143 -7.65 -11.31 14.08
N GLU A 144 -7.32 -11.77 12.88
CA GLU A 144 -6.39 -11.11 11.98
C GLU A 144 -7.15 -10.46 10.84
N THR A 145 -6.72 -9.25 10.41
CA THR A 145 -7.30 -8.59 9.23
C THR A 145 -7.24 -9.47 7.98
N LYS A 146 -6.25 -10.38 7.86
CA LYS A 146 -6.19 -11.38 6.79
C LYS A 146 -7.44 -12.25 6.72
N MET A 147 -7.84 -12.80 7.86
CA MET A 147 -9.00 -13.69 7.94
C MET A 147 -10.27 -12.90 7.61
N LEU A 148 -10.36 -11.64 8.04
CA LEU A 148 -11.46 -10.75 7.67
C LEU A 148 -11.48 -10.47 6.16
N ASP A 149 -10.33 -10.21 5.55
CA ASP A 149 -10.21 -9.94 4.11
C ASP A 149 -10.54 -11.16 3.25
N GLU A 150 -10.00 -12.34 3.59
CA GLU A 150 -10.30 -13.61 2.92
C GLU A 150 -11.78 -13.96 3.03
N SER A 151 -12.39 -13.72 4.20
CA SER A 151 -13.80 -14.01 4.41
C SER A 151 -14.72 -12.99 3.73
N ALA A 152 -14.31 -11.73 3.65
CA ALA A 152 -15.00 -10.70 2.87
C ALA A 152 -14.98 -11.03 1.37
N ALA A 153 -13.84 -11.50 0.85
CA ALA A 153 -13.72 -11.96 -0.52
C ALA A 153 -14.58 -13.22 -0.81
N ALA A 154 -14.63 -14.17 0.12
CA ALA A 154 -15.49 -15.36 -0.01
C ALA A 154 -16.99 -14.99 -0.05
N LEU A 155 -17.42 -14.04 0.79
CA LEU A 155 -18.80 -13.53 0.80
C LEU A 155 -19.18 -12.80 -0.49
N ALA A 156 -18.25 -12.08 -1.12
CA ALA A 156 -18.49 -11.47 -2.42
C ALA A 156 -18.78 -12.52 -3.50
N ASN A 157 -18.30 -13.75 -3.33
CA ASN A 157 -18.56 -14.90 -4.19
C ASN A 157 -19.72 -15.80 -3.71
N PHE A 158 -20.55 -15.30 -2.78
CA PHE A 158 -21.69 -16.01 -2.18
C PHE A 158 -21.35 -17.33 -1.45
N ASP A 159 -20.08 -17.57 -1.09
CA ASP A 159 -19.71 -18.72 -0.26
C ASP A 159 -19.74 -18.35 1.22
N THR A 160 -20.79 -18.79 1.92
CA THR A 160 -21.00 -18.52 3.34
C THR A 160 -20.35 -19.55 4.26
N LYS A 161 -19.90 -20.71 3.74
CA LYS A 161 -19.32 -21.78 4.57
C LYS A 161 -18.02 -21.37 5.28
N PRO A 162 -17.06 -20.68 4.63
CA PRO A 162 -15.85 -20.19 5.29
C PRO A 162 -16.17 -19.24 6.45
N MET A 163 -17.14 -18.33 6.23
CA MET A 163 -17.56 -17.36 7.25
C MET A 163 -18.15 -18.03 8.48
N THR A 164 -19.08 -18.98 8.32
CA THR A 164 -19.68 -19.68 9.46
C THR A 164 -18.66 -20.45 10.30
N LYS A 165 -17.64 -21.07 9.66
CA LYS A 165 -16.56 -21.76 10.39
C LYS A 165 -15.72 -20.79 11.22
N ILE A 166 -15.41 -19.63 10.67
CA ILE A 166 -14.60 -18.60 11.34
C ILE A 166 -15.40 -18.00 12.51
N TYR A 167 -16.68 -17.69 12.30
CA TYR A 167 -17.55 -17.21 13.37
C TYR A 167 -17.71 -18.23 14.50
N GLN A 168 -17.89 -19.50 14.16
CA GLN A 168 -17.93 -20.57 15.17
C GLN A 168 -16.61 -20.64 15.94
N SER A 169 -15.47 -20.57 15.26
CA SER A 169 -14.17 -20.59 15.94
C SER A 169 -13.96 -19.41 16.89
N TRP A 170 -14.42 -18.20 16.52
CA TRP A 170 -14.37 -17.03 17.40
C TRP A 170 -15.31 -17.17 18.60
N TYR A 171 -16.53 -17.65 18.36
CA TYR A 171 -17.51 -17.90 19.41
C TYR A 171 -17.02 -18.96 20.41
N ASP A 172 -16.45 -20.07 19.92
CA ASP A 172 -15.88 -21.14 20.75
C ASP A 172 -14.69 -20.66 21.60
N LYS A 173 -13.99 -19.62 21.13
CA LYS A 173 -12.90 -18.94 21.86
C LYS A 173 -13.42 -17.87 22.83
N GLY A 174 -14.73 -17.67 22.91
CA GLY A 174 -15.36 -16.70 23.81
C GLY A 174 -15.31 -15.26 23.33
N ILE A 175 -15.00 -14.99 22.06
CA ILE A 175 -14.97 -13.62 21.53
C ILE A 175 -16.40 -13.08 21.44
N THR A 176 -16.72 -12.12 22.30
CA THR A 176 -18.04 -11.48 22.32
C THR A 176 -18.22 -10.52 21.13
N SER A 177 -19.46 -10.17 20.81
CA SER A 177 -19.78 -9.16 19.81
C SER A 177 -19.15 -7.80 20.15
N THR A 178 -19.10 -7.43 21.43
CA THR A 178 -18.47 -6.20 21.92
C THR A 178 -16.96 -6.19 21.71
N GLU A 179 -16.28 -7.31 22.00
CA GLU A 179 -14.84 -7.44 21.76
C GLU A 179 -14.53 -7.41 20.26
N PHE A 180 -15.39 -8.02 19.45
CA PHE A 180 -15.28 -7.99 17.99
C PHE A 180 -15.37 -6.56 17.44
N THR A 181 -16.40 -5.81 17.83
CA THR A 181 -16.56 -4.39 17.49
C THR A 181 -15.35 -3.56 17.95
N SER A 182 -14.90 -3.77 19.18
CA SER A 182 -13.76 -3.05 19.75
C SER A 182 -12.47 -3.32 18.96
N ALA A 183 -12.23 -4.56 18.57
CA ALA A 183 -11.09 -4.97 17.75
C ALA A 183 -11.12 -4.31 16.37
N LEU A 184 -12.28 -4.27 15.69
CA LEU A 184 -12.43 -3.56 14.42
C LEU A 184 -12.18 -2.05 14.56
N ASN A 185 -12.60 -1.43 15.66
CA ASN A 185 -12.41 0.00 15.90
C ASN A 185 -10.93 0.42 16.11
N THR A 186 -10.00 -0.54 16.24
CA THR A 186 -8.56 -0.24 16.22
C THR A 186 -8.01 0.10 14.83
N ILE A 187 -8.79 -0.16 13.77
CA ILE A 187 -8.44 0.11 12.38
C ILE A 187 -8.58 1.60 12.10
N LYS A 188 -7.46 2.28 11.82
CA LYS A 188 -7.42 3.74 11.59
C LYS A 188 -7.82 4.18 10.18
N ASP A 189 -7.75 3.28 9.20
CA ASP A 189 -8.15 3.56 7.83
C ASP A 189 -9.68 3.47 7.71
N PRO A 190 -10.39 4.57 7.40
CA PRO A 190 -11.85 4.59 7.36
C PRO A 190 -12.41 3.72 6.23
N ASN A 191 -11.78 3.72 5.05
CA ASN A 191 -12.22 2.89 3.92
C ASN A 191 -12.04 1.40 4.24
N LYS A 192 -10.98 1.06 4.96
CA LYS A 192 -10.73 -0.31 5.41
C LYS A 192 -11.71 -0.74 6.50
N ARG A 193 -12.02 0.13 7.45
CA ARG A 193 -13.01 -0.14 8.52
C ARG A 193 -14.41 -0.38 7.94
N GLU A 194 -14.82 0.44 6.99
CA GLU A 194 -16.13 0.36 6.33
C GLU A 194 -16.35 -0.99 5.62
N LYS A 195 -15.30 -1.55 5.00
CA LYS A 195 -15.35 -2.88 4.37
C LYS A 195 -15.77 -3.99 5.34
N TYR A 196 -15.52 -3.83 6.64
CA TYR A 196 -15.85 -4.83 7.66
C TYR A 196 -17.21 -4.61 8.35
N ASP A 197 -17.94 -3.53 8.05
CA ASP A 197 -19.26 -3.26 8.67
C ASP A 197 -20.27 -4.38 8.45
N ARG A 198 -20.26 -4.96 7.24
CA ARG A 198 -21.12 -6.11 6.93
C ARG A 198 -20.70 -7.35 7.73
N PHE A 199 -19.40 -7.51 7.97
CA PHE A 199 -18.84 -8.60 8.77
C PHE A 199 -19.24 -8.49 10.25
N GLU A 200 -19.15 -7.28 10.79
CA GLU A 200 -19.58 -6.96 12.14
C GLU A 200 -21.05 -7.30 12.36
N ARG A 201 -21.95 -6.80 11.50
CA ARG A 201 -23.40 -7.09 11.61
C ARG A 201 -23.70 -8.58 11.56
N MET A 202 -23.03 -9.32 10.68
CA MET A 202 -23.23 -10.76 10.54
C MET A 202 -22.72 -11.55 11.76
N TYR A 203 -21.60 -11.14 12.35
CA TYR A 203 -21.11 -11.76 13.58
C TYR A 203 -22.03 -11.49 14.77
N LEU A 204 -22.54 -10.26 14.91
CA LEU A 204 -23.54 -9.91 15.92
C LEU A 204 -24.78 -10.82 15.83
N TRP A 205 -25.32 -11.02 14.63
CA TRP A 205 -26.45 -11.93 14.45
C TRP A 205 -26.12 -13.39 14.76
N PHE A 206 -24.90 -13.83 14.42
CA PHE A 206 -24.45 -15.17 14.74
C PHE A 206 -24.37 -15.41 16.25
N THR A 207 -23.79 -14.48 17.01
CA THR A 207 -23.68 -14.62 18.47
C THR A 207 -25.06 -14.59 19.13
N GLU A 208 -25.96 -13.69 18.72
CA GLU A 208 -27.35 -13.65 19.21
C GLU A 208 -28.11 -14.95 18.94
N MET A 209 -27.94 -15.52 17.75
CA MET A 209 -28.56 -16.80 17.38
C MET A 209 -28.04 -17.93 18.28
N LYS A 210 -26.73 -17.99 18.54
CA LYS A 210 -26.13 -19.03 19.39
C LYS A 210 -26.58 -18.95 20.84
N VAL A 211 -26.59 -17.74 21.40
CA VAL A 211 -27.11 -17.50 22.76
C VAL A 211 -28.58 -17.95 22.89
N LYS A 212 -29.41 -17.63 21.90
CA LYS A 212 -30.81 -18.09 21.87
C LYS A 212 -30.93 -19.62 21.79
N GLN A 213 -30.11 -20.28 20.97
CA GLN A 213 -30.10 -21.73 20.84
C GLN A 213 -29.69 -22.43 22.15
N GLU A 214 -28.65 -21.93 22.81
CA GLU A 214 -28.18 -22.47 24.08
C GLU A 214 -29.21 -22.30 25.19
N ALA A 215 -29.84 -21.12 25.28
CA ALA A 215 -30.93 -20.87 26.23
C ALA A 215 -32.12 -21.81 26.02
N ALA A 216 -32.52 -22.03 24.76
CA ALA A 216 -33.60 -22.96 24.43
C ALA A 216 -33.23 -24.42 24.77
N ALA A 217 -31.99 -24.84 24.50
CA ALA A 217 -31.51 -26.17 24.84
C ALA A 217 -31.44 -26.40 26.37
N ALA A 218 -31.02 -25.38 27.12
CA ALA A 218 -31.01 -25.41 28.58
C ALA A 218 -32.43 -25.50 29.17
N ALA A 219 -33.37 -24.69 28.65
CA ALA A 219 -34.77 -24.74 29.06
C ALA A 219 -35.41 -26.11 28.77
N LYS A 220 -35.12 -26.70 27.60
CA LYS A 220 -35.58 -28.05 27.25
C LYS A 220 -35.02 -29.11 28.20
N LYS A 221 -33.72 -29.09 28.48
CA LYS A 221 -33.10 -30.02 29.43
C LYS A 221 -33.66 -29.89 30.85
N ALA A 222 -33.95 -28.65 31.28
CA ALA A 222 -34.57 -28.41 32.58
C ALA A 222 -35.99 -29.00 32.64
N ALA A 223 -36.78 -28.85 31.57
CA ALA A 223 -38.12 -29.44 31.48
C ALA A 223 -38.07 -30.98 31.48
N GLU A 224 -37.17 -31.59 30.69
CA GLU A 224 -36.99 -33.05 30.64
C GLU A 224 -36.44 -33.66 31.94
N ALA A 225 -35.82 -32.87 32.81
CA ALA A 225 -35.33 -33.32 34.12
C ALA A 225 -36.38 -33.18 35.25
N MET A 226 -37.52 -32.56 34.96
CA MET A 226 -38.63 -32.36 35.89
C MET A 226 -39.81 -33.34 35.66
N ASP A 227 -39.78 -34.09 34.54
CA ASP A 227 -40.65 -35.23 34.24
C ASP A 227 -40.03 -36.56 34.71
#